data_AF-A0A517T855-F1
#
_entry.id   AF-A0A517T855-F1
#
_cell.length_a   1.000
_cell.length_b   1.000
_cell.length_c   1.000
_cell.angle_alpha   90.00
_cell.angle_beta   90.00
_cell.angle_gamma   90.00
#
_symmetry.space_group_name_H-M   'P 1'
#
loop_
_entity.id
_entity.type
_entity.pdbx_description
1 polymer ?
#
loop_
_entity_poly.entity_id
_entity_poly.type
_entity_poly.pdbx_seq_one_letter_code
_entity_poly.pdbx_strand_id
1 'polypeptide(L)'
;MKKKTKIYKLECVCDNPLYEGWAFEGAPASVLGRVDLDDDFFPDDEANRDWKKLPLSDKWKPPRVIGRVREYNDYPCINFNIPAVSEKAVNCIGDILRSNGELLPVESPFGKYYAYNLLTVCDCLDLKNSRYEDISRECDYKEIEQFNFVKSKVGGLTIFHIPEDPSMVLVTSKFVDVIRSHGLNGFYFIPLWPVTENTNWQTEESKRRKVERDLRKQNNLDLKAHTLVICMGTNNERTLRKKKSAVREYMNLIDAILYDPSGDKPYFGHLEGDECVDGETRLFISCPDVEILYKKLEQFLATMNWEGRVLVYLRYGEMYDAEAKETCYEFIY
;
A
#
# COMPACT_ATOMS: atom_id res chain seq x y z
N MET A 1 -30.85 11.00 18.49
CA MET A 1 -30.44 11.80 17.32
C MET A 1 -29.83 10.86 16.27
N LYS A 2 -30.30 10.84 15.02
CA LYS A 2 -29.65 10.04 13.96
C LYS A 2 -28.26 10.66 13.68
N LYS A 3 -27.19 9.88 13.83
CA LYS A 3 -25.82 10.30 13.52
C LYS A 3 -25.80 10.76 12.04
N LYS A 4 -25.24 11.93 11.74
CA LYS A 4 -25.11 12.40 10.35
C LYS A 4 -24.22 11.41 9.60
N THR A 5 -24.68 10.92 8.46
CA THR A 5 -23.87 10.09 7.55
C THR A 5 -22.64 10.89 7.13
N LYS A 6 -21.46 10.28 7.27
CA LYS A 6 -20.22 10.78 6.68
C LYS A 6 -19.75 9.81 5.62
N ILE A 7 -19.04 10.31 4.61
CA ILE A 7 -18.45 9.51 3.54
C ILE A 7 -16.94 9.70 3.55
N TYR A 8 -16.24 8.60 3.32
CA TYR A 8 -14.79 8.53 3.31
C TYR A 8 -14.31 7.83 2.03
N LYS A 9 -13.17 8.24 1.51
CA LYS A 9 -12.35 7.38 0.63
C LYS A 9 -11.71 6.30 1.48
N LEU A 10 -11.80 5.05 1.03
CA LEU A 10 -11.05 3.94 1.61
C LEU A 10 -9.79 3.71 0.78
N GLU A 11 -8.63 3.73 1.44
CA GLU A 11 -7.33 3.39 0.87
C GLU A 11 -6.61 2.37 1.76
N CYS A 12 -5.60 1.70 1.19
CA CYS A 12 -4.59 1.01 1.98
C CYS A 12 -3.61 2.02 2.60
N VAL A 13 -2.88 1.60 3.62
CA VAL A 13 -1.85 2.44 4.26
C VAL A 13 -0.53 2.30 3.48
N CYS A 14 -0.24 3.23 2.57
CA CYS A 14 0.96 3.16 1.72
C CYS A 14 2.23 3.74 2.35
N ASP A 15 2.11 4.58 3.39
CA ASP A 15 3.23 5.33 3.99
C ASP A 15 3.79 4.69 5.27
N ASN A 16 3.38 3.45 5.55
CA ASN A 16 3.83 2.71 6.72
C ASN A 16 4.24 1.29 6.30
N PRO A 17 5.53 0.92 6.43
CA PRO A 17 6.05 -0.40 6.06
C PRO A 17 5.50 -1.56 6.92
N LEU A 18 4.68 -1.27 7.92
CA LEU A 18 3.92 -2.28 8.67
C LEU A 18 2.65 -2.74 7.96
N TYR A 19 2.18 -1.99 6.97
CA TYR A 19 0.92 -2.21 6.27
C TYR A 19 1.11 -2.36 4.75
N GLU A 20 2.21 -3.00 4.35
CA GLU A 20 2.47 -3.28 2.94
C GLU A 20 1.35 -4.11 2.30
N GLY A 21 1.27 -4.03 0.98
CA GLY A 21 0.28 -4.70 0.17
C GLY A 21 0.82 -5.93 -0.55
N TRP A 22 -0.08 -6.54 -1.32
CA TRP A 22 0.21 -7.63 -2.23
C TRP A 22 0.42 -7.13 -3.66
N ALA A 23 1.05 -7.96 -4.48
CA ALA A 23 0.99 -7.93 -5.92
C ALA A 23 0.62 -9.32 -6.43
N PHE A 24 -0.04 -9.43 -7.58
CA PHE A 24 -0.20 -10.73 -8.22
C PHE A 24 1.15 -11.25 -8.73
N GLU A 25 1.41 -12.55 -8.51
CA GLU A 25 2.61 -13.18 -9.04
C GLU A 25 2.48 -13.38 -10.56
N GLY A 26 3.43 -12.84 -11.33
CA GLY A 26 3.59 -13.16 -12.74
C GLY A 26 2.53 -12.59 -13.69
N ALA A 27 1.80 -11.54 -13.30
CA ALA A 27 0.77 -10.87 -14.12
C ALA A 27 -0.25 -11.86 -14.71
N PRO A 28 -1.10 -12.48 -13.87
CA PRO A 28 -2.05 -13.48 -14.32
C PRO A 28 -2.99 -12.94 -15.40
N ALA A 29 -3.37 -13.81 -16.34
CA ALA A 29 -4.26 -13.44 -17.42
C ALA A 29 -5.67 -13.13 -16.91
N SER A 30 -6.33 -12.19 -17.58
CA SER A 30 -7.74 -11.87 -17.38
C SER A 30 -8.65 -13.11 -17.52
N VAL A 31 -9.66 -13.21 -16.66
CA VAL A 31 -10.78 -14.16 -16.77
C VAL A 31 -11.93 -13.61 -17.61
N LEU A 32 -11.93 -12.32 -17.93
CA LEU A 32 -12.89 -11.65 -18.81
C LEU A 32 -12.37 -11.45 -20.24
N GLY A 33 -11.11 -11.77 -20.52
CA GLY A 33 -10.47 -11.57 -21.83
C GLY A 33 -9.90 -10.17 -22.05
N ARG A 34 -9.60 -9.43 -20.97
CA ARG A 34 -8.89 -8.15 -20.94
C ARG A 34 -7.36 -8.34 -20.96
N VAL A 35 -6.58 -7.27 -20.74
CA VAL A 35 -5.11 -7.31 -20.82
C VAL A 35 -4.53 -8.24 -19.76
N ASP A 36 -4.97 -8.08 -18.51
CA ASP A 36 -4.54 -8.90 -17.38
C ASP A 36 -5.64 -8.99 -16.30
N LEU A 37 -5.35 -9.68 -15.20
CA LEU A 37 -6.30 -9.84 -14.10
C LEU A 37 -6.56 -8.55 -13.33
N ASP A 38 -5.65 -7.58 -13.33
CA ASP A 38 -5.90 -6.29 -12.66
C ASP A 38 -7.05 -5.57 -13.36
N ASP A 39 -7.00 -5.56 -14.69
CA ASP A 39 -8.02 -4.97 -15.55
C ASP A 39 -9.42 -5.53 -15.25
N ASP A 40 -9.56 -6.78 -14.81
CA ASP A 40 -10.87 -7.38 -14.52
C ASP A 40 -11.60 -6.74 -13.34
N PHE A 41 -10.88 -6.06 -12.45
CA PHE A 41 -11.46 -5.31 -11.34
C PHE A 41 -11.97 -3.93 -11.76
N PHE A 42 -11.72 -3.49 -12.99
CA PHE A 42 -12.17 -2.19 -13.52
C PHE A 42 -13.52 -2.30 -14.25
N PRO A 43 -14.20 -1.18 -14.54
CA PRO A 43 -15.47 -1.19 -15.27
C PRO A 43 -15.39 -1.89 -16.64
N ASP A 44 -16.53 -2.33 -17.16
CA ASP A 44 -16.64 -2.94 -18.49
C ASP A 44 -16.55 -1.96 -19.66
N ASP A 45 -16.96 -0.72 -19.43
CA ASP A 45 -16.89 0.35 -20.41
C ASP A 45 -16.51 1.66 -19.70
N GLU A 46 -15.28 2.10 -19.90
CA GLU A 46 -14.81 3.33 -19.27
C GLU A 46 -15.34 4.60 -19.95
N ALA A 47 -15.88 4.49 -21.16
CA ALA A 47 -16.33 5.65 -21.93
C ALA A 47 -17.66 6.24 -21.42
N ASN A 48 -18.48 5.44 -20.73
CA ASN A 48 -19.86 5.81 -20.38
C ASN A 48 -20.12 5.75 -18.87
N ARG A 49 -20.89 6.69 -18.31
CA ARG A 49 -21.33 6.67 -16.88
C ARG A 49 -22.17 5.46 -16.45
N ASP A 50 -22.75 4.72 -17.39
CA ASP A 50 -23.61 3.54 -17.10
C ASP A 50 -22.82 2.22 -17.03
N TRP A 51 -21.51 2.32 -16.80
CA TRP A 51 -20.61 1.18 -16.66
C TRP A 51 -21.01 0.26 -15.52
N LYS A 52 -20.59 -1.00 -15.62
CA LYS A 52 -20.86 -2.05 -14.64
C LYS A 52 -19.57 -2.73 -14.22
N LYS A 53 -19.51 -3.12 -12.94
CA LYS A 53 -18.54 -4.11 -12.48
C LYS A 53 -19.08 -5.49 -12.79
N LEU A 54 -18.24 -6.32 -13.39
CA LEU A 54 -18.61 -7.67 -13.74
C LEU A 54 -18.26 -8.63 -12.60
N PRO A 55 -19.13 -9.60 -12.28
CA PRO A 55 -18.78 -10.65 -11.33
C PRO A 55 -17.66 -11.52 -11.90
N LEU A 56 -16.75 -11.94 -11.04
CA LEU A 56 -15.59 -12.76 -11.39
C LEU A 56 -15.70 -14.18 -10.81
N SER A 57 -16.57 -14.40 -9.81
CA SER A 57 -16.60 -15.63 -9.02
C SER A 57 -16.75 -16.91 -9.85
N ASP A 58 -17.56 -16.91 -10.91
CA ASP A 58 -17.80 -18.07 -11.77
C ASP A 58 -16.55 -18.56 -12.53
N LYS A 59 -15.60 -17.64 -12.79
CA LYS A 59 -14.38 -17.92 -13.56
C LYS A 59 -13.12 -17.82 -12.70
N TRP A 60 -13.25 -17.47 -11.43
CA TRP A 60 -12.13 -17.16 -10.56
C TRP A 60 -11.32 -18.42 -10.24
N LYS A 61 -10.06 -18.39 -10.62
CA LYS A 61 -9.04 -19.34 -10.16
C LYS A 61 -8.11 -18.57 -9.24
N PRO A 62 -7.98 -18.94 -7.96
CA PRO A 62 -7.17 -18.21 -7.00
C PRO A 62 -5.74 -17.95 -7.54
N PRO A 63 -5.38 -16.70 -7.85
CA PRO A 63 -4.03 -16.38 -8.26
C PRO A 63 -3.13 -16.34 -7.02
N ARG A 64 -1.84 -16.62 -7.22
CA ARG A 64 -0.83 -16.41 -6.19
C ARG A 64 -0.52 -14.93 -6.02
N VAL A 65 -0.34 -14.51 -4.78
CA VAL A 65 0.08 -13.15 -4.42
C VAL A 65 1.45 -13.17 -3.74
N ILE A 66 2.23 -12.11 -3.97
CA ILE A 66 3.56 -11.89 -3.41
C ILE A 66 3.65 -10.49 -2.80
N GLY A 67 4.43 -10.33 -1.73
CA GLY A 67 4.48 -9.08 -0.97
C GLY A 67 4.85 -9.31 0.49
N ARG A 68 4.97 -8.22 1.25
CA ARG A 68 5.43 -8.18 2.64
C ARG A 68 4.28 -7.92 3.61
N VAL A 69 3.15 -8.57 3.40
CA VAL A 69 1.96 -8.35 4.24
C VAL A 69 2.11 -9.07 5.57
N ARG A 70 1.90 -8.36 6.67
CA ARG A 70 1.92 -8.94 8.02
C ARG A 70 0.55 -9.48 8.40
N GLU A 71 0.49 -10.50 9.24
CA GLU A 71 -0.76 -11.21 9.58
C GLU A 71 -1.83 -10.31 10.22
N TYR A 72 -1.42 -9.24 10.90
CA TYR A 72 -2.35 -8.28 11.49
C TYR A 72 -2.90 -7.25 10.49
N ASN A 73 -2.35 -7.19 9.28
CA ASN A 73 -2.85 -6.31 8.22
C ASN A 73 -4.12 -6.93 7.65
N ASP A 74 -5.27 -6.36 8.04
CA ASP A 74 -6.59 -6.83 7.64
C ASP A 74 -7.04 -6.23 6.29
N TYR A 75 -6.30 -5.26 5.74
CA TYR A 75 -6.58 -4.57 4.47
C TYR A 75 -5.31 -4.22 3.67
N PRO A 76 -4.55 -5.21 3.17
CA PRO A 76 -3.31 -4.97 2.42
C PRO A 76 -3.50 -4.36 1.02
N CYS A 77 -4.66 -4.57 0.40
CA CYS A 77 -4.85 -4.40 -1.06
C CYS A 77 -3.89 -5.25 -1.91
N ILE A 78 -4.20 -5.37 -3.21
CA ILE A 78 -3.34 -5.95 -4.25
C ILE A 78 -3.06 -4.84 -5.28
N ASN A 79 -1.81 -4.70 -5.71
CA ASN A 79 -1.34 -3.69 -6.65
C ASN A 79 -1.77 -2.25 -6.27
N PHE A 80 -1.84 -1.99 -4.96
CA PHE A 80 -2.29 -0.74 -4.31
C PHE A 80 -3.77 -0.35 -4.50
N ASN A 81 -4.45 -0.88 -5.52
CA ASN A 81 -5.75 -0.41 -5.97
C ASN A 81 -6.89 -1.43 -5.79
N ILE A 82 -6.60 -2.72 -5.80
CA ILE A 82 -7.61 -3.78 -5.63
C ILE A 82 -7.79 -4.03 -4.13
N PRO A 83 -8.98 -3.79 -3.56
CA PRO A 83 -9.25 -4.12 -2.16
C PRO A 83 -8.95 -5.58 -1.87
N ALA A 84 -8.24 -5.85 -0.78
CA ALA A 84 -8.00 -7.21 -0.31
C ALA A 84 -8.17 -7.25 1.20
N VAL A 85 -8.77 -8.32 1.71
CA VAL A 85 -9.13 -8.45 3.13
C VAL A 85 -8.67 -9.78 3.70
N SER A 86 -8.26 -9.78 4.96
CA SER A 86 -7.93 -11.00 5.71
C SER A 86 -9.18 -11.84 6.01
N GLU A 87 -8.98 -13.13 6.31
CA GLU A 87 -10.06 -13.99 6.85
C GLU A 87 -10.64 -13.44 8.16
N LYS A 88 -9.82 -12.79 9.01
CA LYS A 88 -10.29 -12.10 10.22
C LYS A 88 -11.27 -10.98 9.86
N ALA A 89 -10.95 -10.14 8.89
CA ALA A 89 -11.89 -9.12 8.41
C ALA A 89 -13.16 -9.76 7.85
N VAL A 90 -13.06 -10.80 7.03
CA VAL A 90 -14.23 -11.52 6.51
C VAL A 90 -15.13 -12.06 7.64
N ASN A 91 -14.55 -12.57 8.72
CA ASN A 91 -15.32 -13.06 9.87
C ASN A 91 -16.04 -11.92 10.62
N CYS A 92 -15.48 -10.71 10.64
CA CYS A 92 -16.06 -9.56 11.32
C CYS A 92 -17.08 -8.79 10.47
N ILE A 93 -16.82 -8.63 9.17
CA ILE A 93 -17.58 -7.74 8.27
C ILE A 93 -18.06 -8.42 7.00
N GLY A 94 -17.97 -9.74 6.90
CA GLY A 94 -18.28 -10.49 5.68
C GLY A 94 -19.69 -10.30 5.15
N ASP A 95 -20.68 -10.06 6.02
CA ASP A 95 -22.06 -9.77 5.58
C ASP A 95 -22.15 -8.42 4.85
N ILE A 96 -21.37 -7.43 5.28
CA ILE A 96 -21.25 -6.13 4.61
C ILE A 96 -20.57 -6.32 3.26
N LEU A 97 -19.47 -7.08 3.20
CA LEU A 97 -18.74 -7.30 1.96
C LEU A 97 -19.59 -8.09 0.94
N ARG A 98 -20.17 -9.23 1.33
CA ARG A 98 -20.97 -10.07 0.43
C ARG A 98 -22.26 -9.40 -0.06
N SER A 99 -22.80 -8.44 0.69
CA SER A 99 -23.97 -7.68 0.24
C SER A 99 -23.64 -6.61 -0.80
N ASN A 100 -22.36 -6.28 -1.00
CA ASN A 100 -21.92 -5.22 -1.92
C ASN A 100 -20.93 -5.72 -2.99
N GLY A 101 -20.48 -6.98 -2.93
CA GLY A 101 -19.48 -7.51 -3.86
C GLY A 101 -19.13 -8.98 -3.63
N GLU A 102 -18.00 -9.40 -4.19
CA GLU A 102 -17.51 -10.78 -4.13
C GLU A 102 -16.20 -10.88 -3.34
N LEU A 103 -16.10 -11.91 -2.51
CA LEU A 103 -14.86 -12.28 -1.82
C LEU A 103 -14.17 -13.38 -2.62
N LEU A 104 -13.10 -13.04 -3.31
CA LEU A 104 -12.38 -13.89 -4.25
C LEU A 104 -11.08 -14.38 -3.60
N PRO A 105 -10.96 -15.68 -3.24
CA PRO A 105 -9.79 -16.19 -2.52
C PRO A 105 -8.51 -16.05 -3.36
N VAL A 106 -7.38 -15.73 -2.71
CA VAL A 106 -6.04 -15.70 -3.32
C VAL A 106 -5.11 -16.69 -2.63
N GLU A 107 -4.12 -17.20 -3.36
CA GLU A 107 -3.08 -18.05 -2.78
C GLU A 107 -1.99 -17.15 -2.14
N SER A 108 -2.11 -16.96 -0.83
CA SER A 108 -1.12 -16.21 -0.03
C SER A 108 -0.09 -17.16 0.60
N PRO A 109 1.18 -16.75 0.71
CA PRO A 109 2.17 -17.48 1.52
C PRO A 109 1.83 -17.47 3.02
N PHE A 110 1.02 -16.50 3.48
CA PHE A 110 0.66 -16.32 4.89
C PHE A 110 -0.84 -16.07 5.05
N GLY A 111 -1.51 -16.88 5.88
CA GLY A 111 -2.93 -16.75 6.18
C GLY A 111 -3.86 -16.91 4.97
N LYS A 112 -5.16 -16.70 5.19
CA LYS A 112 -6.16 -16.65 4.11
C LYS A 112 -6.56 -15.21 3.84
N TYR A 113 -6.52 -14.83 2.58
CA TYR A 113 -6.90 -13.51 2.08
C TYR A 113 -7.84 -13.63 0.89
N TYR A 114 -8.59 -12.56 0.67
CA TYR A 114 -9.56 -12.46 -0.41
C TYR A 114 -9.37 -11.12 -1.11
N ALA A 115 -9.18 -11.14 -2.43
CA ALA A 115 -9.43 -9.97 -3.25
C ALA A 115 -10.94 -9.66 -3.17
N TYR A 116 -11.30 -8.39 -3.04
CA TYR A 116 -12.69 -7.97 -2.90
C TYR A 116 -13.11 -7.20 -4.15
N ASN A 117 -13.93 -7.85 -4.97
CA ASN A 117 -14.53 -7.26 -6.16
C ASN A 117 -15.80 -6.51 -5.75
N LEU A 118 -15.69 -5.19 -5.59
CA LEU A 118 -16.81 -4.34 -5.20
C LEU A 118 -17.74 -4.12 -6.41
N LEU A 119 -19.00 -4.57 -6.30
CA LEU A 119 -19.99 -4.50 -7.37
C LEU A 119 -20.97 -3.34 -7.20
N THR A 120 -21.16 -2.84 -5.98
CA THR A 120 -22.10 -1.75 -5.72
C THR A 120 -21.62 -0.43 -6.29
N VAL A 121 -22.39 0.11 -7.24
CA VAL A 121 -22.23 1.45 -7.81
C VAL A 121 -23.44 2.29 -7.43
N CYS A 122 -23.20 3.54 -7.02
CA CYS A 122 -24.27 4.47 -6.70
C CYS A 122 -24.04 5.83 -7.36
N ASP A 123 -24.93 6.23 -8.26
CA ASP A 123 -25.01 7.59 -8.81
C ASP A 123 -25.53 8.57 -7.73
N CYS A 124 -24.70 8.90 -6.76
CA CYS A 124 -25.07 9.72 -5.61
C CYS A 124 -24.35 11.07 -5.51
N LEU A 125 -23.45 11.37 -6.44
CA LEU A 125 -22.75 12.66 -6.49
C LEU A 125 -23.71 13.74 -7.01
N ASP A 126 -23.79 14.85 -6.31
CA ASP A 126 -24.51 16.03 -6.76
C ASP A 126 -23.54 16.92 -7.54
N LEU A 127 -23.46 16.69 -8.85
CA LEU A 127 -22.57 17.44 -9.74
C LEU A 127 -22.84 18.95 -9.74
N LYS A 128 -24.06 19.39 -9.40
CA LYS A 128 -24.38 20.83 -9.36
C LYS A 128 -23.75 21.53 -8.18
N ASN A 129 -23.57 20.80 -7.08
CA ASN A 129 -23.02 21.33 -5.83
C ASN A 129 -21.58 20.85 -5.57
N SER A 130 -21.07 19.90 -6.35
CA SER A 130 -19.68 19.41 -6.26
C SER A 130 -18.75 20.28 -7.11
N ARG A 131 -17.46 20.31 -6.76
CA ARG A 131 -16.42 20.94 -7.59
C ARG A 131 -15.52 19.86 -8.18
N TYR A 132 -15.34 19.89 -9.48
CA TYR A 132 -14.59 18.88 -10.22
C TYR A 132 -14.05 19.46 -11.53
N GLU A 133 -13.09 18.74 -12.12
CA GLU A 133 -12.58 18.94 -13.48
C GLU A 133 -12.83 17.68 -14.32
N ASP A 134 -13.08 17.83 -15.61
CA ASP A 134 -13.19 16.69 -16.52
C ASP A 134 -11.77 16.24 -16.92
N ILE A 135 -11.44 14.97 -16.68
CA ILE A 135 -10.07 14.44 -16.90
C ILE A 135 -9.83 14.15 -18.39
N SER A 136 -10.89 13.79 -19.11
CA SER A 136 -10.83 13.44 -20.54
C SER A 136 -12.08 13.90 -21.26
N ARG A 137 -11.98 14.02 -22.59
CA ARG A 137 -13.13 14.18 -23.49
C ARG A 137 -13.74 12.85 -23.94
N GLU A 138 -13.03 11.75 -23.67
CA GLU A 138 -13.37 10.40 -24.15
C GLU A 138 -14.05 9.54 -23.09
N CYS A 139 -13.97 9.93 -21.81
CA CYS A 139 -14.70 9.30 -20.71
C CYS A 139 -15.36 10.34 -19.81
N ASP A 140 -16.42 9.94 -19.13
CA ASP A 140 -17.17 10.78 -18.19
C ASP A 140 -16.48 10.93 -16.80
N TYR A 141 -15.22 10.51 -16.67
CA TYR A 141 -14.49 10.53 -15.40
C TYR A 141 -14.11 11.95 -14.99
N LYS A 142 -14.09 12.16 -13.67
CA LYS A 142 -13.94 13.50 -13.08
C LYS A 142 -12.89 13.50 -12.01
N GLU A 143 -12.02 14.51 -12.04
CA GLU A 143 -11.16 14.83 -10.92
C GLU A 143 -11.97 15.66 -9.93
N ILE A 144 -12.49 15.00 -8.89
CA ILE A 144 -13.38 15.63 -7.92
C ILE A 144 -12.54 16.27 -6.82
N GLU A 145 -12.65 17.59 -6.68
CA GLU A 145 -11.96 18.35 -5.63
C GLU A 145 -12.82 18.53 -4.37
N GLN A 146 -14.13 18.62 -4.54
CA GLN A 146 -15.09 18.78 -3.46
C GLN A 146 -16.33 17.93 -3.71
N PHE A 147 -16.55 16.97 -2.81
CA PHE A 147 -17.70 16.09 -2.88
C PHE A 147 -18.93 16.70 -2.23
N ASN A 148 -20.05 16.69 -2.95
CA ASN A 148 -21.38 16.85 -2.38
C ASN A 148 -22.27 15.68 -2.78
N PHE A 149 -22.84 15.00 -1.80
CA PHE A 149 -23.66 13.80 -2.04
C PHE A 149 -25.15 14.07 -1.82
N VAL A 150 -25.98 13.47 -2.68
CA VAL A 150 -27.43 13.47 -2.54
C VAL A 150 -27.81 12.57 -1.36
N LYS A 151 -28.16 13.19 -0.22
CA LYS A 151 -28.40 12.51 1.06
C LYS A 151 -29.40 11.34 1.00
N SER A 152 -30.44 11.45 0.16
CA SER A 152 -31.45 10.39 -0.01
C SER A 152 -30.89 9.16 -0.73
N LYS A 153 -29.91 9.31 -1.62
CA LYS A 153 -29.30 8.22 -2.39
C LYS A 153 -28.24 7.45 -1.60
N VAL A 154 -27.52 8.11 -0.69
CA VAL A 154 -26.51 7.46 0.17
C VAL A 154 -27.10 6.78 1.40
N GLY A 155 -28.40 6.91 1.62
CA GLY A 155 -29.10 6.31 2.75
C GLY A 155 -29.11 4.78 2.65
N GLY A 156 -28.43 4.10 3.55
CA GLY A 156 -28.38 2.63 3.61
C GLY A 156 -27.12 2.00 3.02
N LEU A 157 -26.31 2.77 2.28
CA LEU A 157 -25.04 2.30 1.75
C LEU A 157 -23.98 2.08 2.83
N THR A 158 -23.02 1.22 2.54
CA THR A 158 -21.89 0.92 3.43
C THR A 158 -20.55 1.07 2.72
N ILE A 159 -20.39 0.43 1.57
CA ILE A 159 -19.24 0.49 0.68
C ILE A 159 -19.74 0.50 -0.77
N PHE A 160 -19.20 1.36 -1.63
CA PHE A 160 -19.68 1.55 -3.00
C PHE A 160 -18.68 2.32 -3.87
N HIS A 161 -18.85 2.25 -5.18
CA HIS A 161 -18.24 3.15 -6.17
C HIS A 161 -19.23 4.23 -6.63
N ILE A 162 -18.71 5.29 -7.26
CA ILE A 162 -19.50 6.30 -7.98
C ILE A 162 -19.15 6.28 -9.47
N PRO A 163 -20.10 6.59 -10.37
CA PRO A 163 -19.85 6.58 -11.81
C PRO A 163 -18.69 7.46 -12.28
N GLU A 164 -18.44 8.59 -11.59
CA GLU A 164 -17.45 9.60 -11.96
C GLU A 164 -16.01 9.20 -11.65
N ASP A 165 -15.81 8.26 -10.72
CA ASP A 165 -14.48 7.76 -10.34
C ASP A 165 -14.59 6.28 -9.93
N PRO A 166 -14.49 5.36 -10.91
CA PRO A 166 -14.59 3.91 -10.64
C PRO A 166 -13.39 3.34 -9.90
N SER A 167 -12.28 4.09 -9.81
CA SER A 167 -11.11 3.68 -9.04
C SER A 167 -11.32 3.94 -7.55
N MET A 168 -12.19 4.88 -7.21
CA MET A 168 -12.42 5.29 -5.83
C MET A 168 -13.40 4.36 -5.10
N VAL A 169 -12.92 3.73 -4.02
CA VAL A 169 -13.77 2.99 -3.08
C VAL A 169 -14.25 3.95 -2.00
N LEU A 170 -15.57 4.14 -1.93
CA LEU A 170 -16.22 4.99 -0.93
C LEU A 170 -16.87 4.17 0.16
N VAL A 171 -16.77 4.65 1.40
CA VAL A 171 -17.41 4.02 2.55
C VAL A 171 -18.15 5.03 3.42
N THR A 172 -19.22 4.58 4.07
CA THR A 172 -19.96 5.42 5.01
C THR A 172 -19.41 5.31 6.43
N SER A 173 -19.77 6.25 7.31
CA SER A 173 -19.43 6.18 8.73
C SER A 173 -19.88 4.86 9.39
N LYS A 174 -20.93 4.21 8.88
CA LYS A 174 -21.36 2.90 9.38
C LYS A 174 -20.28 1.84 9.17
N PHE A 175 -19.66 1.80 7.99
CA PHE A 175 -18.56 0.89 7.70
C PHE A 175 -17.36 1.20 8.62
N VAL A 176 -16.96 2.46 8.70
CA VAL A 176 -15.83 2.90 9.54
C VAL A 176 -16.03 2.54 11.02
N ASP A 177 -17.25 2.76 11.55
CA ASP A 177 -17.58 2.43 12.94
C ASP A 177 -17.44 0.92 13.19
N VAL A 178 -17.88 0.07 12.26
CA VAL A 178 -17.78 -1.40 12.35
C VAL A 178 -16.33 -1.88 12.25
N ILE A 179 -15.51 -1.32 11.35
CA ILE A 179 -14.08 -1.63 11.24
C ILE A 179 -13.38 -1.34 12.58
N ARG A 180 -13.61 -0.15 13.13
CA ARG A 180 -13.02 0.29 14.40
C ARG A 180 -13.49 -0.53 15.58
N SER A 181 -14.78 -0.90 15.65
CA SER A 181 -15.29 -1.69 16.77
C SER A 181 -14.71 -3.10 16.84
N HIS A 182 -14.24 -3.64 15.70
CA HIS A 182 -13.59 -4.95 15.63
C HIS A 182 -12.06 -4.88 15.75
N GLY A 183 -11.47 -3.69 15.84
CA GLY A 183 -10.00 -3.54 15.89
C GLY A 183 -9.30 -4.14 14.65
N LEU A 184 -9.89 -3.94 13.47
CA LEU A 184 -9.27 -4.34 12.21
C LEU A 184 -8.24 -3.28 11.78
N ASN A 185 -7.08 -3.72 11.28
CA ASN A 185 -5.96 -2.82 10.91
C ASN A 185 -5.75 -2.74 9.39
N GLY A 186 -4.92 -1.79 8.94
CA GLY A 186 -4.59 -1.59 7.52
C GLY A 186 -5.58 -0.74 6.72
N PHE A 187 -6.69 -0.33 7.33
CA PHE A 187 -7.68 0.54 6.69
C PHE A 187 -7.32 2.02 6.88
N TYR A 188 -7.21 2.77 5.78
CA TYR A 188 -7.06 4.22 5.81
C TYR A 188 -8.32 4.93 5.33
N PHE A 189 -8.86 5.83 6.15
CA PHE A 189 -10.10 6.55 5.85
C PHE A 189 -9.83 8.04 5.68
N ILE A 190 -10.05 8.55 4.48
CA ILE A 190 -9.93 9.97 4.15
C ILE A 190 -11.33 10.59 4.15
N PRO A 191 -11.64 11.55 5.03
CA PRO A 191 -12.95 12.16 5.08
C PRO A 191 -13.23 12.99 3.81
N LEU A 192 -14.36 12.73 3.14
CA LEU A 192 -14.76 13.44 1.93
C LEU A 192 -16.04 14.27 2.09
N TRP A 193 -16.96 13.84 2.96
CA TRP A 193 -18.23 14.54 3.14
C TRP A 193 -18.86 14.32 4.53
N PRO A 194 -19.50 15.36 5.12
CA PRO A 194 -19.51 16.74 4.66
C PRO A 194 -18.17 17.44 4.92
N VAL A 195 -17.68 18.19 3.95
CA VAL A 195 -16.52 19.08 4.09
C VAL A 195 -16.97 20.54 4.17
N THR A 196 -16.09 21.41 4.68
CA THR A 196 -16.29 22.86 4.67
C THR A 196 -16.31 23.39 3.24
N GLU A 197 -17.11 24.42 2.97
CA GLU A 197 -17.16 25.05 1.65
C GLU A 197 -15.77 25.53 1.19
N ASN A 198 -15.50 25.44 -0.12
CA ASN A 198 -14.25 25.86 -0.76
C ASN A 198 -12.98 25.14 -0.28
N THR A 199 -13.11 23.88 0.16
CA THR A 199 -11.95 23.01 0.43
C THR A 199 -11.72 22.02 -0.70
N ASN A 200 -10.45 21.71 -0.96
CA ASN A 200 -10.01 20.62 -1.83
C ASN A 200 -9.57 19.46 -0.90
N TRP A 201 -10.16 18.28 -1.05
CA TRP A 201 -9.94 17.18 -0.09
C TRP A 201 -8.50 16.66 -0.13
N GLN A 202 -7.85 16.65 -1.29
CA GLN A 202 -6.44 16.25 -1.43
C GLN A 202 -5.51 17.18 -0.66
N THR A 203 -5.81 18.49 -0.67
CA THR A 203 -5.04 19.50 0.07
C THR A 203 -5.18 19.32 1.57
N GLU A 204 -6.40 19.13 2.07
CA GLU A 204 -6.65 18.88 3.50
C GLU A 204 -6.01 17.57 3.96
N GLU A 205 -6.06 16.54 3.11
CA GLU A 205 -5.42 15.28 3.36
C GLU A 205 -3.89 15.38 3.43
N SER A 206 -3.28 16.12 2.50
CA SER A 206 -1.84 16.38 2.50
C SER A 206 -1.39 17.10 3.77
N LYS A 207 -2.18 18.07 4.26
CA LYS A 207 -1.94 18.73 5.55
C LYS A 207 -2.04 17.74 6.71
N ARG A 208 -3.06 16.88 6.72
CA ARG A 208 -3.25 15.85 7.75
C ARG A 208 -2.06 14.90 7.83
N ARG A 209 -1.60 14.37 6.69
CA ARG A 209 -0.44 13.48 6.62
C ARG A 209 0.84 14.17 7.09
N LYS A 210 1.04 15.44 6.74
CA LYS A 210 2.19 16.22 7.23
C LYS A 210 2.17 16.33 8.76
N VAL A 211 1.05 16.71 9.35
CA VAL A 211 0.90 16.82 10.81
C VAL A 211 1.14 15.47 11.48
N GLU A 212 0.58 14.39 10.94
CA GLU A 212 0.78 13.04 11.49
C GLU A 212 2.25 12.61 11.44
N ARG A 213 2.94 12.85 10.33
CA ARG A 213 4.38 12.58 10.20
C ARG A 213 5.20 13.39 11.19
N ASP A 214 4.93 14.70 11.32
CA ASP A 214 5.64 15.58 12.25
C ASP A 214 5.44 15.11 13.71
N LEU A 215 4.24 14.66 14.06
CA LEU A 215 3.95 14.06 15.38
C LEU A 215 4.68 12.73 15.61
N ARG A 216 4.78 11.86 14.59
CA ARG A 216 5.56 10.60 14.70
C ARG A 216 7.03 10.90 14.97
N LYS A 217 7.61 11.88 14.26
CA LYS A 217 8.99 12.34 14.47
C LYS A 217 9.21 12.88 15.88
N GLN A 218 8.31 13.74 16.36
CA GLN A 218 8.40 14.32 17.71
C GLN A 218 8.35 13.27 18.83
N ASN A 219 7.67 12.13 18.59
CA ASN A 219 7.52 11.06 19.58
C ASN A 219 8.51 9.89 19.39
N ASN A 220 9.51 10.03 18.52
CA ASN A 220 10.43 8.94 18.14
C ASN A 220 9.71 7.65 17.67
N LEU A 221 8.61 7.82 16.94
CA LEU A 221 7.82 6.73 16.36
C LEU A 221 8.01 6.61 14.84
N ASP A 222 8.98 7.32 14.28
CA ASP A 222 9.25 7.27 12.85
C ASP A 222 10.00 5.99 12.47
N LEU A 223 9.35 5.13 11.70
CA LEU A 223 9.89 3.84 11.26
C LEU A 223 11.01 3.98 10.22
N LYS A 224 11.18 5.18 9.65
CA LYS A 224 12.22 5.50 8.67
C LYS A 224 13.17 6.61 9.15
N ALA A 225 13.35 6.75 10.46
CA ALA A 225 14.17 7.81 11.05
C ALA A 225 15.66 7.78 10.64
N HIS A 226 16.19 6.59 10.38
CA HIS A 226 17.60 6.35 10.10
C HIS A 226 17.79 5.39 8.92
N THR A 227 19.00 5.37 8.36
CA THR A 227 19.31 4.55 7.17
C THR A 227 20.61 3.78 7.37
N LEU A 228 20.58 2.47 7.13
CA LEU A 228 21.79 1.67 6.96
C LEU A 228 22.06 1.51 5.47
N VAL A 229 23.28 1.81 5.04
CA VAL A 229 23.71 1.67 3.64
C VAL A 229 24.80 0.61 3.52
N ILE A 230 24.58 -0.41 2.70
CA ILE A 230 25.58 -1.42 2.38
C ILE A 230 26.13 -1.12 0.99
N CYS A 231 27.40 -0.73 0.94
CA CYS A 231 28.15 -0.37 -0.25
C CYS A 231 29.02 -1.56 -0.68
N MET A 232 28.70 -2.18 -1.80
CA MET A 232 29.40 -3.34 -2.34
C MET A 232 30.21 -2.94 -3.57
N GLY A 233 31.50 -2.66 -3.36
CA GLY A 233 32.42 -2.21 -4.40
C GLY A 233 32.86 -3.36 -5.31
N THR A 234 33.06 -3.08 -6.60
CA THR A 234 33.67 -4.01 -7.56
C THR A 234 34.86 -3.39 -8.27
N ASN A 235 35.73 -4.23 -8.85
CA ASN A 235 36.94 -3.77 -9.55
C ASN A 235 36.63 -2.97 -10.85
N ASN A 236 35.41 -3.04 -11.40
CA ASN A 236 34.91 -2.21 -12.51
C ASN A 236 33.41 -2.45 -12.78
N GLU A 237 32.74 -1.50 -13.45
CA GLU A 237 31.32 -1.59 -13.84
C GLU A 237 30.93 -2.85 -14.61
N ARG A 238 31.83 -3.39 -15.45
CA ARG A 238 31.56 -4.61 -16.23
C ARG A 238 31.39 -5.82 -15.31
N THR A 239 32.11 -5.84 -14.19
CA THR A 239 32.01 -6.86 -13.15
C THR A 239 30.70 -6.70 -12.38
N LEU A 240 30.29 -5.46 -12.09
CA LEU A 240 29.01 -5.17 -11.41
C LEU A 240 27.80 -5.74 -12.17
N ARG A 241 27.75 -5.54 -13.49
CA ARG A 241 26.65 -6.08 -14.33
C ARG A 241 26.54 -7.60 -14.25
N LYS A 242 27.67 -8.31 -14.10
CA LYS A 242 27.70 -9.77 -13.94
C LYS A 242 27.27 -10.21 -12.53
N LYS A 243 27.38 -9.33 -11.52
CA LYS A 243 27.04 -9.61 -10.12
C LYS A 243 25.60 -9.21 -9.74
N LYS A 244 24.75 -8.76 -10.68
CA LYS A 244 23.34 -8.41 -10.40
C LYS A 244 22.54 -9.55 -9.75
N SER A 245 22.80 -10.81 -10.11
CA SER A 245 22.17 -11.97 -9.45
C SER A 245 22.56 -12.04 -7.97
N ALA A 246 23.86 -11.92 -7.67
CA ALA A 246 24.37 -11.96 -6.31
C ALA A 246 23.83 -10.80 -5.45
N VAL A 247 23.75 -9.58 -6.00
CA VAL A 247 23.11 -8.44 -5.32
C VAL A 247 21.66 -8.78 -4.96
N ARG A 248 20.89 -9.31 -5.90
CA ARG A 248 19.49 -9.71 -5.68
C ARG A 248 19.37 -10.82 -4.63
N GLU A 249 20.28 -11.79 -4.64
CA GLU A 249 20.36 -12.83 -3.61
C GLU A 249 20.59 -12.23 -2.22
N TYR A 250 21.51 -11.27 -2.08
CA TYR A 250 21.73 -10.57 -0.82
C TYR A 250 20.52 -9.73 -0.40
N MET A 251 19.87 -9.03 -1.32
CA MET A 251 18.62 -8.31 -1.03
C MET A 251 17.54 -9.25 -0.48
N ASN A 252 17.37 -10.43 -1.10
CA ASN A 252 16.41 -11.43 -0.63
C ASN A 252 16.78 -11.97 0.76
N LEU A 253 18.07 -12.19 1.04
CA LEU A 253 18.54 -12.65 2.36
C LEU A 253 18.34 -11.58 3.43
N ILE A 254 18.70 -10.32 3.15
CA ILE A 254 18.45 -9.19 4.05
C ILE A 254 16.94 -9.09 4.33
N ASP A 255 16.12 -9.15 3.29
CA ASP A 255 14.67 -9.08 3.44
C ASP A 255 14.15 -10.19 4.33
N ALA A 256 14.59 -11.44 4.13
CA ALA A 256 14.23 -12.57 4.98
C ALA A 256 14.70 -12.43 6.44
N ILE A 257 15.77 -11.67 6.71
CA ILE A 257 16.23 -11.40 8.08
C ILE A 257 15.38 -10.32 8.77
N LEU A 258 14.91 -9.33 8.01
CA LEU A 258 14.18 -8.16 8.52
C LEU A 258 12.67 -8.39 8.59
N TYR A 259 12.14 -9.17 7.67
CA TYR A 259 10.71 -9.44 7.55
C TYR A 259 10.32 -10.65 8.40
N ASP A 260 9.39 -10.41 9.32
CA ASP A 260 8.65 -11.45 10.01
C ASP A 260 7.15 -11.18 9.78
N PRO A 261 6.41 -12.12 9.18
CA PRO A 261 4.96 -11.97 8.98
C PRO A 261 4.20 -11.91 10.32
N SER A 262 4.77 -12.42 11.42
CA SER A 262 4.14 -12.38 12.73
C SER A 262 4.07 -10.95 13.29
N GLY A 263 2.95 -10.65 13.95
CA GLY A 263 2.66 -9.30 14.45
C GLY A 263 3.34 -8.90 15.74
N ASP A 264 3.98 -9.84 16.43
CA ASP A 264 4.50 -9.69 17.79
C ASP A 264 5.99 -9.34 17.85
N LYS A 265 6.68 -9.29 16.70
CA LYS A 265 8.12 -9.04 16.62
C LYS A 265 8.45 -7.56 16.45
N PRO A 266 9.61 -7.12 16.99
CA PRO A 266 10.11 -5.77 16.73
C PRO A 266 10.29 -5.50 15.24
N TYR A 267 9.95 -4.29 14.82
CA TYR A 267 10.29 -3.80 13.49
C TYR A 267 11.74 -3.29 13.48
N PHE A 268 12.60 -3.94 12.69
CA PHE A 268 14.02 -3.56 12.57
C PHE A 268 14.28 -2.59 11.42
N GLY A 269 13.50 -2.65 10.36
CA GLY A 269 13.69 -1.86 9.16
C GLY A 269 13.10 -2.53 7.92
N HIS A 270 13.27 -1.89 6.78
CA HIS A 270 12.82 -2.37 5.48
C HIS A 270 13.83 -1.94 4.40
N LEU A 271 14.10 -2.85 3.46
CA LEU A 271 14.96 -2.59 2.29
C LEU A 271 14.20 -1.76 1.27
N GLU A 272 14.60 -0.50 1.08
CA GLU A 272 13.98 0.46 0.16
C GLU A 272 14.36 0.19 -1.30
N GLY A 273 15.59 -0.29 -1.55
CA GLY A 273 16.07 -0.58 -2.89
C GLY A 273 17.59 -0.57 -3.01
N ASP A 274 18.04 -0.58 -4.26
CA ASP A 274 19.46 -0.54 -4.63
C ASP A 274 19.76 0.57 -5.65
N GLU A 275 20.99 1.07 -5.62
CA GLU A 275 21.53 2.02 -6.60
C GLU A 275 22.91 1.58 -7.05
N CYS A 276 23.23 1.74 -8.34
CA CYS A 276 24.57 1.46 -8.87
C CYS A 276 25.28 2.77 -9.24
N VAL A 277 26.40 3.07 -8.57
CA VAL A 277 27.18 4.30 -8.78
C VAL A 277 28.66 3.94 -8.84
N ASP A 278 29.38 4.39 -9.88
CA ASP A 278 30.84 4.31 -9.99
C ASP A 278 31.47 2.93 -9.68
N GLY A 279 30.84 1.84 -10.16
CA GLY A 279 31.33 0.47 -9.94
C GLY A 279 30.99 -0.13 -8.57
N GLU A 280 30.13 0.53 -7.80
CA GLU A 280 29.57 0.07 -6.52
C GLU A 280 28.05 -0.13 -6.64
N THR A 281 27.51 -1.13 -5.93
CA THR A 281 26.08 -1.21 -5.65
C THR A 281 25.83 -0.85 -4.19
N ARG A 282 24.87 0.05 -3.96
CA ARG A 282 24.43 0.51 -2.64
C ARG A 282 23.06 -0.06 -2.34
N LEU A 283 22.89 -0.67 -1.18
CA LEU A 283 21.59 -1.11 -0.67
C LEU A 283 21.15 -0.17 0.44
N PHE A 284 19.91 0.31 0.39
CA PHE A 284 19.36 1.27 1.36
C PHE A 284 18.31 0.61 2.23
N ILE A 285 18.51 0.65 3.54
CA ILE A 285 17.61 0.04 4.51
C ILE A 285 17.18 1.11 5.52
N SER A 286 15.91 1.51 5.47
CA SER A 286 15.34 2.46 6.43
C SER A 286 14.96 1.75 7.72
N CYS A 287 15.14 2.44 8.85
CA CYS A 287 14.87 1.88 10.17
C CYS A 287 14.56 2.95 11.22
N PRO A 288 13.94 2.56 12.35
CA PRO A 288 13.78 3.45 13.50
C PRO A 288 15.07 3.61 14.31
N ASP A 289 15.96 2.61 14.30
CA ASP A 289 17.22 2.58 15.05
C ASP A 289 18.29 1.82 14.25
N VAL A 290 19.30 2.55 13.79
CA VAL A 290 20.34 2.01 12.90
C VAL A 290 21.34 1.11 13.62
N GLU A 291 21.54 1.30 14.93
CA GLU A 291 22.43 0.46 15.75
C GLU A 291 21.80 -0.90 15.99
N ILE A 292 20.50 -0.91 16.32
CA ILE A 292 19.74 -2.15 16.48
C ILE A 292 19.67 -2.90 15.14
N LEU A 293 19.43 -2.19 14.03
CA LEU A 293 19.44 -2.79 12.70
C LEU A 293 20.82 -3.37 12.34
N TYR A 294 21.91 -2.62 12.56
CA TYR A 294 23.26 -3.11 12.30
C TYR A 294 23.55 -4.39 13.08
N LYS A 295 23.24 -4.40 14.38
CA LYS A 295 23.39 -5.60 15.22
C LYS A 295 22.57 -6.79 14.73
N LYS A 296 21.37 -6.55 14.20
CA LYS A 296 20.50 -7.58 13.60
C LYS A 296 21.13 -8.17 12.33
N LEU A 297 21.88 -7.38 11.56
CA LEU A 297 22.53 -7.79 10.31
C LEU A 297 24.00 -8.21 10.48
N GLU A 298 24.61 -8.00 11.64
CA GLU A 298 26.05 -8.22 11.88
C GLU A 298 26.54 -9.61 11.45
N GLN A 299 25.83 -10.67 11.83
CA GLN A 299 26.18 -12.04 11.44
C GLN A 299 26.07 -12.25 9.93
N PHE A 300 25.03 -11.72 9.30
CA PHE A 300 24.87 -11.79 7.85
C PHE A 300 26.03 -11.08 7.16
N LEU A 301 26.32 -9.84 7.57
CA LEU A 301 27.42 -9.06 7.03
C LEU A 301 28.70 -9.87 7.12
N ALA A 302 29.12 -10.31 8.31
CA ALA A 302 30.36 -11.06 8.53
C ALA A 302 30.50 -12.38 7.74
N THR A 303 29.41 -12.92 7.17
CA THR A 303 29.41 -14.16 6.38
C THR A 303 29.16 -13.93 4.90
N MET A 304 29.05 -12.68 4.46
CA MET A 304 28.93 -12.35 3.04
C MET A 304 30.13 -12.88 2.25
N ASN A 305 29.88 -13.34 1.03
CA ASN A 305 30.91 -13.76 0.10
C ASN A 305 30.92 -12.79 -1.09
N TRP A 306 31.52 -11.62 -0.89
CA TRP A 306 31.61 -10.60 -1.91
C TRP A 306 33.07 -10.33 -2.26
N GLU A 307 33.50 -10.79 -3.43
CA GLU A 307 34.83 -10.47 -3.95
C GLU A 307 34.91 -8.95 -4.27
N GLY A 308 35.45 -8.20 -3.32
CA GLY A 308 35.53 -6.75 -3.32
C GLY A 308 35.43 -6.17 -1.91
N ARG A 309 35.48 -4.84 -1.82
CA ARG A 309 35.28 -4.11 -0.56
C ARG A 309 33.79 -4.04 -0.24
N VAL A 310 33.42 -4.28 1.01
CA VAL A 310 32.08 -3.99 1.51
C VAL A 310 32.19 -2.93 2.61
N LEU A 311 31.51 -1.81 2.42
CA LEU A 311 31.39 -0.76 3.43
C LEU A 311 29.96 -0.71 3.95
N VAL A 312 29.81 -0.48 5.25
CA VAL A 312 28.51 -0.35 5.90
C VAL A 312 28.45 0.98 6.62
N TYR A 313 27.57 1.86 6.16
CA TYR A 313 27.34 3.18 6.74
C TYR A 313 26.08 3.15 7.60
N LEU A 314 26.23 3.49 8.87
CA LEU A 314 25.13 3.79 9.77
C LEU A 314 24.86 5.30 9.68
N ARG A 315 23.79 5.70 8.99
CA ARG A 315 23.39 7.10 8.83
C ARG A 315 22.34 7.46 9.88
N TYR A 316 22.63 8.44 10.73
CA TYR A 316 21.68 8.96 11.72
C TYR A 316 20.77 10.04 11.10
N GLY A 317 19.99 9.61 10.11
CA GLY A 317 19.06 10.44 9.35
C GLY A 317 18.40 9.65 8.21
N GLU A 318 17.41 10.24 7.57
CA GLU A 318 16.74 9.66 6.41
C GLU A 318 17.70 9.49 5.21
N MET A 319 17.33 8.66 4.25
CA MET A 319 18.15 8.31 3.08
C MET A 319 18.70 9.54 2.33
N TYR A 320 17.91 10.61 2.27
CA TYR A 320 18.25 11.85 1.55
C TYR A 320 18.66 13.01 2.47
N ASP A 321 18.88 12.74 3.75
CA ASP A 321 19.38 13.76 4.68
C ASP A 321 20.87 14.02 4.40
N ALA A 322 21.15 15.17 3.80
CA ALA A 322 22.49 15.62 3.45
C ALA A 322 23.36 15.93 4.67
N GLU A 323 22.73 16.20 5.82
CA GLU A 323 23.42 16.57 7.07
C GLU A 323 23.50 15.37 8.05
N ALA A 324 23.08 14.18 7.61
CA ALA A 324 23.13 12.98 8.43
C ALA A 324 24.57 12.65 8.82
N LYS A 325 24.78 12.46 10.14
CA LYS A 325 26.05 11.93 10.65
C LYS A 325 26.18 10.46 10.28
N GLU A 326 27.41 10.01 10.09
CA GLU A 326 27.70 8.64 9.67
C GLU A 326 28.77 7.98 10.52
N THR A 327 28.59 6.67 10.75
CA THR A 327 29.66 5.76 11.18
C THR A 327 29.86 4.71 10.10
N CYS A 328 31.11 4.41 9.75
CA CYS A 328 31.45 3.48 8.69
C CYS A 328 32.21 2.26 9.24
N TYR A 329 31.79 1.07 8.83
CA TYR A 329 32.46 -0.20 9.07
C TYR A 329 32.93 -0.79 7.75
N GLU A 330 34.12 -1.37 7.74
CA GLU A 330 34.70 -2.00 6.56
C GLU A 330 34.86 -3.49 6.75
N PHE A 331 34.43 -4.25 5.75
CA PHE A 331 34.60 -5.69 5.67
C PHE A 331 35.38 -6.05 4.40
N ILE A 332 36.37 -6.93 4.56
CA ILE A 332 37.23 -7.42 3.50
C ILE A 332 37.02 -8.93 3.41
N TYR A 333 36.50 -9.40 2.27
CA TYR A 333 36.16 -10.80 2.00
C TYR A 333 37.07 -11.44 0.95
#